data_AF-A0A3L7RAV2-F1
#
_entry.id   AF-A0A3L7RAV2-F1
#
_cell.length_a   1.000
_cell.length_b   1.000
_cell.length_c   1.000
_cell.angle_alpha   90.00
_cell.angle_beta   90.00
_cell.angle_gamma   90.00
#
_symmetry.space_group_name_H-M   'P 1'
#
loop_
_entity.id
_entity.type
_entity.pdbx_description
1 polymer ?
#
loop_
_entity_poly.entity_id
_entity_poly.type
_entity_poly.pdbx_seq_one_letter_code
_entity_poly.pdbx_strand_id
1 'polypeptide(L)'
;MTTADKQANEKILRDAFSTMDAHQAQEIREAYYKAVEGLRTLADMLEIADAQQPQTAGPLLTEHLYACEAIDAMKKSQLGKIL
;
A
#
# COMPACT_ATOMS: atom_id res chain seq x y z
N MET A 1 -9.70 6.59 16.48
CA MET A 1 -10.04 5.16 16.45
C MET A 1 -9.30 4.48 17.58
N THR A 2 -10.02 3.85 18.51
CA THR A 2 -9.46 3.18 19.68
C THR A 2 -8.85 1.83 19.29
N THR A 3 -8.07 1.22 20.21
CA THR A 3 -7.56 -0.15 20.01
C THR A 3 -8.68 -1.17 19.85
N ALA A 4 -9.80 -0.98 20.57
CA ALA A 4 -10.97 -1.84 20.48
C ALA A 4 -11.63 -1.74 19.08
N ASP A 5 -11.75 -0.54 18.52
CA ASP A 5 -12.30 -0.34 17.17
C ASP A 5 -11.44 -1.03 16.10
N LYS A 6 -10.10 -0.99 16.25
CA LYS A 6 -9.18 -1.70 15.35
C LYS A 6 -9.40 -3.21 15.41
N GLN A 7 -9.54 -3.78 16.61
CA GLN A 7 -9.77 -5.22 16.77
C GLN A 7 -11.13 -5.66 16.20
N ALA A 8 -12.18 -4.86 16.42
CA ALA A 8 -13.50 -5.13 15.86
C ALA A 8 -13.48 -5.11 14.31
N ASN A 9 -12.87 -4.10 13.71
CA ASN A 9 -12.78 -4.00 12.24
C ASN A 9 -11.91 -5.12 11.64
N GLU A 10 -10.83 -5.53 12.31
CA GLU A 10 -10.04 -6.67 11.85
C GLU A 10 -10.87 -7.96 11.82
N LYS A 11 -11.65 -8.21 12.88
CA LYS A 11 -12.55 -9.37 12.94
C LYS A 11 -13.56 -9.33 11.79
N ILE A 12 -14.21 -8.18 11.56
CA ILE A 12 -15.17 -8.01 10.46
C ILE A 12 -14.53 -8.31 9.11
N LEU A 13 -13.32 -7.82 8.86
CA LEU A 13 -12.61 -8.08 7.61
C LEU A 13 -12.24 -9.56 7.46
N ARG A 14 -11.76 -10.23 8.51
CA ARG A 14 -11.46 -11.67 8.48
C ARG A 14 -12.71 -12.49 8.21
N ASP A 15 -13.82 -12.17 8.88
CA ASP A 15 -15.10 -12.83 8.70
C ASP A 15 -15.57 -12.67 7.24
N ALA A 16 -15.51 -11.44 6.69
CA ALA A 16 -15.85 -11.17 5.30
C ALA A 16 -15.04 -12.03 4.31
N PHE A 17 -13.71 -12.08 4.45
CA PHE A 17 -12.84 -12.90 3.60
C PHE A 17 -13.08 -14.40 3.76
N SER A 18 -13.43 -14.88 4.95
CA SER A 18 -13.72 -16.30 5.19
C SER A 18 -15.01 -16.78 4.54
N THR A 19 -15.99 -15.88 4.37
CA THR A 19 -17.27 -16.16 3.70
C THR A 19 -17.27 -15.82 2.21
N MET A 20 -16.20 -15.19 1.72
CA MET A 20 -16.06 -14.77 0.33
C MET A 20 -15.74 -15.97 -0.57
N ASP A 21 -16.20 -15.91 -1.82
CA ASP A 21 -15.75 -16.83 -2.84
C ASP A 21 -14.22 -16.81 -2.96
N ALA A 22 -13.62 -18.00 -3.11
CA ALA A 22 -12.17 -18.14 -3.08
C ALA A 22 -11.48 -17.42 -4.25
N HIS A 23 -12.11 -17.39 -5.42
CA HIS A 23 -11.58 -16.68 -6.58
C HIS A 23 -11.64 -15.17 -6.35
N GLN A 24 -12.79 -14.66 -5.90
CA GLN A 24 -12.94 -13.24 -5.56
C GLN A 24 -11.92 -12.80 -4.48
N ALA A 25 -11.73 -13.60 -3.43
CA ALA A 25 -10.75 -13.30 -2.38
C ALA A 25 -9.31 -13.26 -2.93
N GLN A 26 -9.01 -14.13 -3.90
CA GLN A 26 -7.71 -14.14 -4.57
C GLN A 26 -7.52 -12.92 -5.47
N GLU A 27 -8.54 -12.51 -6.22
CA GLU A 27 -8.48 -11.29 -7.04
C GLU A 27 -8.18 -10.05 -6.20
N ILE A 28 -8.79 -9.93 -5.01
CA ILE A 28 -8.51 -8.82 -4.09
C ILE A 28 -7.07 -8.87 -3.58
N ARG A 29 -6.55 -10.05 -3.20
CA ARG A 29 -5.14 -10.21 -2.80
C ARG A 29 -4.21 -9.75 -3.91
N GLU A 30 -4.42 -10.23 -5.12
CA GLU A 30 -3.59 -9.87 -6.27
C GLU A 30 -3.65 -8.38 -6.57
N ALA A 31 -4.84 -7.78 -6.58
CA ALA A 31 -5.00 -6.35 -6.80
C ALA A 31 -4.27 -5.52 -5.73
N TYR A 32 -4.36 -5.93 -4.46
CA TYR A 32 -3.67 -5.28 -3.35
C TYR A 32 -2.14 -5.33 -3.54
N TYR A 33 -1.59 -6.52 -3.81
CA TYR A 33 -0.14 -6.66 -3.98
C TYR A 33 0.37 -5.96 -5.24
N LYS A 34 -0.37 -5.99 -6.36
CA LYS A 34 -0.05 -5.23 -7.57
C LYS A 34 -0.05 -3.72 -7.32
N ALA A 35 -0.99 -3.21 -6.53
CA ALA A 35 -1.01 -1.79 -6.18
C ALA A 35 0.23 -1.39 -5.35
N VAL A 36 0.60 -2.20 -4.35
CA VAL A 36 1.79 -1.95 -3.53
C VAL A 36 3.07 -2.05 -4.36
N GLU A 37 3.17 -3.04 -5.27
CA GLU A 37 4.30 -3.19 -6.18
C GLU A 37 4.42 -2.01 -7.15
N GLY A 38 3.30 -1.55 -7.70
CA GLY A 38 3.26 -0.37 -8.56
C GLY A 38 3.74 0.90 -7.84
N LEU A 39 3.32 1.10 -6.58
CA LEU A 39 3.81 2.22 -5.76
C LEU A 39 5.31 2.14 -5.48
N ARG A 40 5.84 0.93 -5.19
CA ARG A 40 7.29 0.73 -5.01
C ARG A 40 8.06 1.06 -6.27
N THR A 41 7.60 0.54 -7.41
CA THR A 41 8.20 0.80 -8.71
C THR A 41 8.21 2.31 -9.01
N LEU A 42 7.10 3.00 -8.74
CA LEU A 42 7.02 4.45 -8.90
C LEU A 42 8.03 5.19 -8.01
N ALA A 43 8.11 4.83 -6.72
CA ALA A 43 9.05 5.44 -5.79
C ALA A 43 10.51 5.29 -6.27
N ASP A 44 10.91 4.08 -6.67
CA ASP A 44 12.25 3.79 -7.18
C ASP A 44 12.55 4.58 -8.46
N MET A 45 11.60 4.64 -9.40
CA MET A 45 11.78 5.39 -10.65
C MET A 45 11.94 6.88 -10.41
N LEU A 46 11.19 7.45 -9.47
CA LEU A 46 11.28 8.88 -9.12
C LEU A 46 12.62 9.22 -8.47
N GLU A 47 13.11 8.37 -7.56
CA GLU A 47 14.42 8.55 -6.94
C GLU A 47 15.56 8.48 -7.98
N ILE A 48 15.54 7.47 -8.85
CA ILE A 48 16.54 7.32 -9.92
C ILE A 48 16.51 8.51 -10.87
N ALA A 49 15.31 8.98 -11.25
CA ALA A 49 15.16 10.12 -12.15
C ALA A 49 15.65 11.44 -11.51
N ASP A 50 15.40 11.66 -10.22
CA ASP A 50 15.91 12.84 -9.49
C ASP A 50 17.43 12.82 -9.41
N ALA A 51 18.04 11.66 -9.12
CA ALA A 51 19.50 11.50 -9.03
C ALA A 51 20.24 11.79 -10.34
N GLN A 52 19.56 11.71 -11.49
CA GLN A 52 20.11 12.04 -12.80
C GLN A 52 19.98 13.54 -13.14
N GLN A 53 19.26 14.33 -12.34
CA GLN A 53 19.11 15.75 -12.60
C GLN A 53 20.36 16.53 -12.18
N PRO A 54 20.74 17.58 -12.94
CA PRO A 54 21.91 18.39 -12.63
C PRO A 54 21.73 19.30 -11.40
N GLN A 55 20.49 19.48 -10.93
CA GLN A 55 20.17 20.20 -9.71
C GLN A 55 20.02 19.23 -8.53
N THR A 56 20.48 19.63 -7.34
CA THR A 56 20.37 18.82 -6.11
C THR A 56 18.96 18.95 -5.53
N ALA A 57 18.31 17.80 -5.32
CA ALA A 57 17.00 17.62 -4.71
C ALA A 57 15.85 18.39 -5.38
N GLY A 58 15.17 17.73 -6.33
CA GLY A 58 14.09 18.32 -7.11
C GLY A 58 12.67 17.94 -6.66
N PRO A 59 11.64 18.41 -7.40
CA PRO A 59 10.24 18.04 -7.20
C PRO A 59 9.99 16.52 -7.25
N LEU A 60 10.85 15.74 -7.93
CA LEU A 60 10.69 14.29 -8.03
C LEU A 60 10.94 13.58 -6.69
N LEU A 61 11.85 14.07 -5.86
CA LEU A 61 12.01 13.56 -4.49
C LEU A 61 10.78 13.82 -3.61
N THR A 62 10.05 14.91 -3.87
CA THR A 62 8.78 15.18 -3.16
C THR A 62 7.72 14.15 -3.58
N GLU A 63 7.62 13.83 -4.86
CA GLU A 63 6.70 12.79 -5.34
C GLU A 63 7.11 11.39 -4.86
N HIS A 64 8.41 11.10 -4.79
CA HIS A 64 8.94 9.86 -4.18
C HIS A 64 8.47 9.74 -2.72
N LEU A 65 8.53 10.83 -1.95
CA LEU A 65 8.06 10.83 -0.57
C LEU A 65 6.56 10.48 -0.49
N TYR A 66 5.71 11.05 -1.36
CA TYR A 66 4.29 10.69 -1.39
C TYR A 66 4.05 9.22 -1.77
N ALA A 67 4.83 8.67 -2.71
CA ALA A 67 4.76 7.24 -3.02
C ALA A 67 5.15 6.37 -1.81
N CYS A 68 6.19 6.74 -1.08
CA CYS A 68 6.60 6.09 0.17
C CYS A 68 5.53 6.17 1.26
N GLU A 69 4.90 7.34 1.44
CA GLU A 69 3.80 7.53 2.39
C GLU A 69 2.58 6.67 2.03
N ALA A 70 2.25 6.55 0.74
CA ALA A 70 1.19 5.68 0.25
C ALA A 70 1.50 4.19 0.55
N ILE A 71 2.73 3.73 0.30
CA ILE A 71 3.17 2.38 0.64
C ILE A 71 3.01 2.12 2.15
N ASP A 72 3.41 3.08 2.98
CA ASP A 72 3.31 2.96 4.42
C ASP A 72 1.86 2.97 4.92
N ALA A 73 0.98 3.76 4.30
CA ALA A 73 -0.44 3.72 4.56
C ALA A 73 -1.03 2.34 4.22
N MET A 74 -0.63 1.76 3.08
CA MET A 74 -1.05 0.40 2.68
C MET A 74 -0.59 -0.64 3.71
N LYS A 75 0.68 -0.65 4.12
CA LYS A 75 1.21 -1.54 5.17
C LYS A 75 0.50 -1.38 6.52
N LYS A 76 0.07 -0.17 6.86
CA LYS A 76 -0.65 0.12 8.12
C LYS A 76 -2.14 -0.22 8.05
N SER A 77 -2.69 -0.37 6.85
CA SER A 77 -4.10 -0.69 6.63
C SER A 77 -4.48 -2.03 7.27
N GLN A 78 -5.74 -2.16 7.69
CA GLN A 78 -6.21 -3.43 8.27
C GLN A 78 -6.29 -4.53 7.22
N LEU A 79 -6.61 -4.16 5.97
CA LEU A 79 -6.58 -5.07 4.84
C LEU A 79 -5.17 -5.66 4.67
N GLY A 80 -4.14 -4.81 4.60
CA GLY A 80 -2.74 -5.25 4.49
C GLY A 80 -2.22 -6.11 5.64
N LYS A 81 -2.90 -6.14 6.79
CA LYS A 81 -2.56 -7.02 7.92
C LYS A 81 -3.19 -8.41 7.82
N ILE A 82 -4.28 -8.54 7.07
CA ILE A 82 -5.05 -9.78 6.99
C ILE A 82 -4.87 -10.53 5.66
N LEU A 83 -4.40 -9.84 4.63
CA LEU A 83 -3.94 -10.44 3.36
C LEU A 83 -2.51 -10.98 3.50
#